data_AF-A0A6J4H9T9-F1
#
_entry.id   AF-A0A6J4H9T9-F1
#
_cell.length_a   1.000
_cell.length_b   1.000
_cell.length_c   1.000
_cell.angle_alpha   90.00
_cell.angle_beta   90.00
_cell.angle_gamma   90.00
#
_symmetry.space_group_name_H-M   'P 1'
#
loop_
_entity.id
_entity.type
_entity.pdbx_description
1 polymer ?
#
loop_
_entity_poly.entity_id
_entity_poly.type
_entity_poly.pdbx_seq_one_letter_code
_entity_poly.pdbx_strand_id
1 'polypeptide(L)'
;MNGEAYGAAIVLDLKQRTQRLVQLSAVHVALYRLEEKGLVASRVGGATAERGGRRKRLFTATPAGYRVLTEVRQVREELWRLIPKLT
;
A
#
# COMPACT_ATOMS: atom_id res chain seq x y z
N MET A 1 -0.49 1.81 11.69
CA MET A 1 0.56 0.89 11.20
C MET A 1 1.89 1.62 11.32
N ASN A 2 2.86 1.05 12.04
CA ASN A 2 4.13 1.70 12.37
C ASN A 2 5.09 1.71 11.17
N GLY A 3 4.80 2.52 10.14
CA GLY A 3 5.73 2.86 9.04
C GLY A 3 6.15 1.74 8.08
N GLU A 4 5.82 0.48 8.39
CA GLU A 4 6.33 -0.70 7.69
C GLU A 4 5.17 -1.64 7.38
N ALA A 5 4.80 -1.70 6.11
CA ALA A 5 3.76 -2.61 5.63
C ALA A 5 4.42 -3.74 4.83
N TYR A 6 4.03 -4.99 5.11
CA TYR A 6 4.40 -6.15 4.31
C TYR A 6 3.18 -6.70 3.58
N GLY A 7 3.39 -7.39 2.46
CA GLY A 7 2.30 -7.77 1.53
C GLY A 7 1.10 -8.43 2.20
N ALA A 8 1.33 -9.37 3.13
CA ALA A 8 0.24 -10.04 3.84
C ALA A 8 -0.55 -9.11 4.79
N ALA A 9 0.11 -8.15 5.46
CA ALA A 9 -0.59 -7.15 6.27
C ALA A 9 -1.44 -6.20 5.40
N ILE A 10 -0.95 -5.84 4.22
CA ILE A 10 -1.68 -5.01 3.25
C ILE A 10 -2.92 -5.74 2.73
N VAL A 11 -2.80 -7.03 2.38
CA VAL A 11 -3.96 -7.85 1.96
C VAL A 11 -5.03 -7.88 3.05
N LEU A 12 -4.64 -8.07 4.31
CA LEU A 12 -5.58 -8.13 5.42
C LEU A 12 -6.31 -6.79 5.62
N ASP A 13 -5.58 -5.68 5.63
CA ASP A 13 -6.15 -4.34 5.78
C ASP A 13 -7.06 -3.96 4.59
N LEU A 14 -6.66 -4.30 3.35
CA LEU A 14 -7.51 -4.13 2.16
C LEU A 14 -8.80 -4.92 2.27
N LYS A 15 -8.74 -6.18 2.71
CA LYS A 15 -9.91 -7.01 2.92
C LYS A 15 -10.84 -6.39 3.96
N GLN A 16 -10.30 -5.93 5.09
CA GLN A 16 -11.09 -5.33 6.16
C GLN A 16 -11.80 -4.04 5.71
N ARG A 17 -11.11 -3.17 4.96
CA ARG A 17 -11.65 -1.87 4.53
C ARG A 17 -12.63 -1.96 3.36
N THR A 18 -12.35 -2.84 2.41
CA THR A 18 -13.10 -2.87 1.13
C THR A 18 -14.07 -4.04 1.03
N GLN A 19 -14.00 -5.00 1.96
CA GLN A 19 -14.73 -6.27 1.89
C GLN A 19 -14.46 -7.07 0.60
N ARG A 20 -13.35 -6.78 -0.10
CA ARG A 20 -12.93 -7.49 -1.32
C ARG A 20 -11.77 -8.42 -1.01
N LEU A 21 -11.80 -9.60 -1.63
CA LEU A 21 -10.66 -10.53 -1.62
C LEU A 21 -9.61 -10.05 -2.61
N VAL A 22 -8.39 -9.81 -2.11
CA VAL A 22 -7.24 -9.43 -2.91
C VAL A 22 -6.16 -10.49 -2.78
N GLN A 23 -5.63 -10.95 -3.91
CA GLN A 23 -4.55 -11.95 -3.89
C GLN A 23 -3.22 -11.30 -3.47
N LEU A 24 -2.45 -12.02 -2.65
CA LEU A 24 -1.13 -11.57 -2.19
C LEU A 24 -0.16 -11.33 -3.36
N SER A 25 -0.23 -12.16 -4.41
CA SER A 25 0.54 -11.98 -5.65
C SER A 25 0.27 -10.64 -6.32
N ALA A 26 -1.01 -10.23 -6.41
CA ALA A 26 -1.40 -8.95 -7.00
C ALA A 26 -0.87 -7.76 -6.19
N VAL A 27 -0.91 -7.85 -4.85
CA VAL A 27 -0.33 -6.83 -3.97
C VAL A 27 1.18 -6.73 -4.18
N HIS A 28 1.90 -7.85 -4.30
CA HIS A 28 3.33 -7.83 -4.59
C HIS A 28 3.64 -7.19 -5.94
N VAL A 29 2.92 -7.55 -7.01
CA VAL A 29 3.11 -6.96 -8.34
C VAL A 29 2.88 -5.44 -8.29
N ALA A 30 1.85 -4.99 -7.58
CA ALA A 30 1.60 -3.56 -7.41
C ALA A 30 2.73 -2.85 -6.65
N LEU A 31 3.20 -3.44 -5.55
CA LEU A 31 4.28 -2.87 -4.75
C LEU A 31 5.60 -2.79 -5.53
N TYR A 32 5.95 -3.80 -6.31
CA TYR A 32 7.14 -3.77 -7.17
C TYR A 32 7.04 -2.68 -8.24
N ARG A 33 5.88 -2.53 -8.89
CA ARG A 33 5.66 -1.43 -9.86
C ARG A 33 5.73 -0.04 -9.22
N LEU A 34 5.28 0.10 -7.98
CA LEU A 34 5.41 1.36 -7.24
C LEU A 34 6.88 1.63 -6.86
N GLU A 35 7.64 0.58 -6.55
CA GLU A 35 9.07 0.66 -6.25
C GLU A 35 9.88 1.04 -7.49
N GLU A 36 9.61 0.42 -8.64
CA GLU A 36 10.19 0.76 -9.95
C GLU A 36 9.96 2.25 -10.31
N LYS A 37 8.82 2.81 -9.89
CA LYS A 37 8.47 4.23 -10.07
C LYS A 37 9.07 5.15 -8.99
N GLY A 38 9.79 4.62 -8.01
CA GLY A 38 10.35 5.38 -6.89
C GLY A 38 9.32 5.91 -5.88
N LEU A 39 8.08 5.39 -5.91
CA LEU A 39 6.99 5.84 -5.03
C LEU A 39 6.99 5.11 -3.68
N VAL A 40 7.55 3.91 -3.64
CA VAL A 40 7.84 3.18 -2.40
C VAL A 40 9.28 2.70 -2.43
N ALA A 41 9.86 2.50 -1.25
CA ALA A 41 11.13 1.82 -1.08
C ALA A 41 10.89 0.53 -0.29
N SER A 42 11.64 -0.51 -0.61
CA SER A 42 11.59 -1.76 0.15
C SER A 42 12.91 -2.09 0.81
N ARG A 43 12.80 -2.79 1.95
CA ARG A 43 13.93 -3.38 2.66
C ARG A 43 13.58 -4.79 3.08
N VAL A 44 14.56 -5.68 3.03
CA VAL A 44 14.42 -7.01 3.63
C VAL A 44 14.68 -6.86 5.13
N GLY A 45 13.73 -7.29 5.96
CA GLY A 45 13.81 -7.18 7.41
C GLY A 45 12.92 -8.21 8.12
N GLY A 46 12.83 -8.10 9.44
CA GLY A 46 11.91 -8.92 10.23
C GLY A 46 12.46 -10.28 10.69
N ALA A 47 13.78 -10.49 10.67
CA ALA A 47 14.39 -11.55 11.48
C ALA A 47 14.39 -11.08 12.95
N THR A 48 13.29 -11.26 13.67
CA THR A 48 13.38 -11.37 15.12
C THR A 48 14.03 -12.72 15.42
N ALA A 49 15.00 -12.74 16.35
CA ALA A 49 15.83 -13.89 16.70
C ALA A 49 15.06 -15.07 17.35
N GLU A 50 13.75 -15.13 17.17
CA GLU A 50 12.94 -16.29 17.54
C GLU A 50 12.98 -17.30 16.39
N ARG A 51 13.33 -18.54 16.76
CA ARG A 51 13.52 -19.70 15.88
C ARG A 51 12.51 -19.71 14.71
N GLY A 52 13.01 -19.51 13.48
CA GLY A 52 12.24 -19.71 12.25
C GLY A 52 11.71 -18.44 11.55
N GLY A 53 12.10 -17.23 11.99
CA GLY A 53 11.67 -15.96 11.40
C GLY A 53 11.91 -15.87 9.88
N ARG A 54 10.84 -16.09 9.09
CA ARG A 54 10.88 -15.96 7.62
C ARG A 54 11.16 -14.49 7.27
N ARG A 55 12.20 -14.26 6.44
CA ARG A 55 12.54 -12.94 5.89
C ARG A 55 11.28 -12.29 5.29
N LYS A 56 10.97 -11.06 5.69
CA LYS A 56 9.85 -10.27 5.15
C LYS A 56 10.40 -9.09 4.37
N ARG A 57 9.79 -8.79 3.23
CA ARG A 57 10.02 -7.53 2.53
C ARG A 57 9.05 -6.50 3.10
N LEU A 58 9.61 -5.42 3.64
CA LEU A 58 8.90 -4.31 4.23
C LEU A 58 8.94 -3.14 3.24
N PHE A 59 7.80 -2.49 3.05
CA PHE A 59 7.65 -1.36 2.13
C PHE A 59 7.29 -0.10 2.92
N THR A 60 7.88 1.01 2.51
CA THR A 60 7.64 2.35 3.06
C THR A 60 7.46 3.33 1.91
N ALA A 61 6.48 4.24 2.02
CA ALA A 61 6.26 5.27 1.01
C ALA A 61 7.42 6.28 1.01
N THR A 62 7.88 6.66 -0.17
CA THR A 62 8.89 7.71 -0.32
C THR A 62 8.24 9.09 -0.23
N PRO A 63 9.01 10.19 -0.04
CA PRO A 63 8.47 11.54 -0.16
C PRO A 63 7.76 11.79 -1.50
N ALA A 64 8.27 11.22 -2.60
CA ALA A 64 7.62 11.28 -3.91
C ALA A 64 6.28 10.52 -3.91
N GLY A 65 6.24 9.33 -3.31
CA GLY A 65 5.00 8.56 -3.12
C GLY A 65 3.93 9.31 -2.33
N TYR A 66 4.33 9.99 -1.24
CA TYR A 66 3.41 10.82 -0.46
C TYR A 66 2.84 11.99 -1.26
N ARG A 67 3.65 12.66 -2.09
CA ARG A 67 3.14 13.74 -2.96
C ARG A 67 2.10 13.22 -3.96
N VAL A 68 2.38 12.09 -4.62
CA VAL A 68 1.45 11.46 -5.56
C VAL A 68 0.15 11.04 -4.87
N LEU A 69 0.22 10.49 -3.64
CA LEU A 69 -0.98 10.14 -2.88
C LEU A 69 -1.84 11.37 -2.55
N THR A 70 -1.22 12.49 -2.18
CA THR A 70 -1.92 13.75 -1.93
C THR A 70 -2.62 14.25 -3.19
N GLU A 71 -1.94 14.25 -4.32
CA GLU A 71 -2.48 14.67 -5.62
C GLU A 71 -3.66 13.78 -6.04
N VAL A 72 -3.51 12.45 -5.97
CA VAL A 72 -4.57 11.50 -6.30
C VAL A 72 -5.79 11.70 -5.40
N ARG A 73 -5.59 12.01 -4.11
CA ARG A 73 -6.69 12.33 -3.20
C ARG A 73 -7.40 13.61 -3.64
N GLN A 74 -6.66 14.68 -3.92
CA GLN A 74 -7.24 15.96 -4.35
C GLN A 74 -8.09 15.80 -5.60
N VAL A 75 -7.57 15.17 -6.64
CA VAL A 75 -8.31 14.92 -7.89
C VAL A 75 -9.58 14.09 -7.64
N ARG A 76 -9.51 13.06 -6.79
CA ARG A 76 -10.69 12.24 -6.46
C ARG A 76 -11.76 13.03 -5.69
N GLU A 77 -11.35 13.88 -4.76
CA GLU A 77 -12.28 14.76 -4.02
C GLU A 77 -12.94 15.78 -4.94
N GLU A 78 -12.19 16.36 -5.88
CA GLU A 78 -12.75 17.26 -6.90
C GLU A 78 -13.77 16.54 -7.77
N LEU A 79 -13.41 15.37 -8.32
CA LEU A 79 -14.32 14.55 -9.11
C LEU A 79 -15.57 14.17 -8.31
N TRP A 80 -15.42 13.80 -7.03
CA TRP A 80 -16.54 13.46 -6.17
C TRP A 80 -17.52 14.62 -5.99
N ARG A 81 -17.02 15.86 -5.85
CA ARG A 81 -17.85 17.07 -5.73
C ARG A 81 -18.64 17.39 -7.01
N LEU A 82 -18.14 16.97 -8.17
CA LEU A 82 -18.80 17.18 -9.46
C LEU A 82 -19.95 16.19 -9.72
N ILE A 83 -20.04 15.09 -8.97
CA ILE A 83 -21.12 14.12 -9.12
C ILE A 83 -22.43 14.77 -8.65
N PRO A 84 -23.45 14.92 -9.53
CA PRO A 84 -24.74 15.47 -9.14
C PRO A 84 -25.36 14.61 -8.03
N LYS A 85 -25.87 15.24 -6.99
CA LYS A 85 -26.66 14.52 -5.98
C LYS A 85 -27.92 14.02 -6.67
N LEU A 86 -28.09 12.70 -6.73
CA LEU A 86 -29.36 12.09 -7.09
C LEU A 86 -30.39 12.63 -6.08
N THR A 87 -31.31 13.46 -6.57
CA THR A 87 -32.42 14.03 -5.82
C THR A 87 -33.62 13.11 -5.96
#